data_AF-A0A445A8S2-F1
#
_entry.id   AF-A0A445A8S2-F1
#
_cell.length_a   1.000
_cell.length_b   1.000
_cell.length_c   1.000
_cell.angle_alpha   90.00
_cell.angle_beta   90.00
_cell.angle_gamma   90.00
#
_symmetry.space_group_name_H-M   'P 1'
#
loop_
_entity.id
_entity.type
_entity.pdbx_description
1 polymer ?
#
loop_
_entity_poly.entity_id
_entity_poly.type
_entity_poly.pdbx_seq_one_letter_code
_entity_poly.pdbx_strand_id
1 'polypeptide(L)'
;MEVIKKVTSNSSIPANLLTSIRTVTNLFKNSCYYGWLQKHRSEVLDAFSSCSSSPNKNLQLSYSTLILNYAVLLIESKDQEGQYQVLSAALEIAEEGNVEVDSKFRALVAVGSLMLEGLVKKAALDFDVLSIAKAAKASKEAKLAEIGSDIELVAKQS
;
A
#
# COMPACT_ATOMS: atom_id res chain seq x y z
N MET A 1 -16.04 -10.09 9.26
CA MET A 1 -14.87 -9.62 10.04
C MET A 1 -14.31 -10.65 11.02
N GLU A 2 -15.12 -11.52 11.65
CA GLU A 2 -14.64 -12.49 12.66
C GLU A 2 -13.51 -13.41 12.15
N VAL A 3 -13.65 -13.97 10.95
CA VAL A 3 -12.62 -14.84 10.34
C VAL A 3 -11.30 -14.09 10.16
N ILE A 4 -11.33 -12.86 9.64
CA ILE A 4 -10.14 -12.02 9.44
C ILE A 4 -9.43 -11.79 10.77
N LYS A 5 -10.17 -11.36 11.81
CA LYS A 5 -9.60 -11.12 13.15
C LYS A 5 -8.93 -12.38 13.72
N LYS A 6 -9.52 -13.55 13.50
CA LYS A 6 -8.95 -14.83 13.96
C LYS A 6 -7.62 -15.16 13.27
N VAL A 7 -7.54 -15.00 11.94
CA VAL A 7 -6.34 -15.34 11.15
C VAL A 7 -5.23 -14.31 11.25
N THR A 8 -5.51 -13.09 11.73
CA THR A 8 -4.49 -12.06 11.95
C THR A 8 -4.01 -11.96 13.40
N SER A 9 -4.57 -12.77 14.30
CA SER A 9 -4.11 -12.86 15.69
C SER A 9 -2.69 -13.46 15.83
N ASN A 10 -2.00 -13.15 16.95
CA ASN A 10 -0.61 -13.55 17.22
C ASN A 10 -0.38 -15.08 17.26
N SER A 11 -1.44 -15.89 17.37
CA SER A 11 -1.38 -17.36 17.33
C SER A 11 -1.69 -17.96 15.94
N SER A 12 -1.67 -17.14 14.89
CA SER A 12 -2.08 -17.55 13.55
C SER A 12 -1.01 -18.37 12.83
N ILE A 13 -1.45 -19.36 12.05
CA ILE A 13 -0.60 -20.17 11.19
C ILE A 13 -0.17 -19.28 10.00
N PRO A 14 1.14 -19.12 9.70
CA PRO A 14 1.61 -18.22 8.64
C PRO A 14 0.99 -18.49 7.25
N ALA A 15 0.71 -19.76 6.93
CA ALA A 15 0.04 -20.14 5.69
C ALA A 15 -1.41 -19.64 5.60
N ASN A 16 -2.13 -19.64 6.73
CA ASN A 16 -3.50 -19.14 6.79
C ASN A 16 -3.53 -17.62 6.66
N LEU A 17 -2.60 -16.92 7.32
CA LEU A 17 -2.44 -15.47 7.19
C LEU A 17 -2.18 -15.09 5.73
N LEU A 18 -1.22 -15.76 5.08
CA LEU A 18 -0.88 -15.51 3.68
C LEU A 18 -2.04 -15.78 2.72
N THR A 19 -2.77 -16.88 2.94
CA THR A 19 -3.95 -17.21 2.13
C THR A 19 -5.06 -16.18 2.32
N SER A 20 -5.24 -15.71 3.55
CA SER A 20 -6.30 -14.76 3.89
C SER A 20 -6.04 -13.39 3.30
N ILE A 21 -4.83 -12.85 3.43
CA ILE A 21 -4.49 -11.55 2.83
C ILE A 21 -4.63 -11.62 1.30
N ARG A 22 -4.16 -12.69 0.65
CA ARG A 22 -4.34 -12.89 -0.80
C ARG A 22 -5.80 -12.99 -1.21
N THR A 23 -6.63 -13.63 -0.39
CA THR A 23 -8.08 -13.72 -0.62
C THR A 23 -8.70 -12.33 -0.60
N VAL A 24 -8.40 -11.53 0.42
CA VAL A 24 -8.91 -10.15 0.54
C VAL A 24 -8.40 -9.27 -0.61
N THR A 25 -7.11 -9.34 -0.95
CA THR A 25 -6.54 -8.62 -2.10
C THR A 25 -7.23 -8.99 -3.42
N ASN A 26 -7.64 -10.25 -3.59
CA ASN A 26 -8.35 -10.70 -4.79
C ASN A 26 -9.82 -10.25 -4.85
N LEU A 27 -10.44 -9.82 -3.74
CA LEU A 27 -11.81 -9.29 -3.77
C LEU A 27 -11.95 -8.05 -4.66
N PHE A 28 -10.88 -7.24 -4.76
CA PHE A 28 -10.80 -6.07 -5.64
C PHE A 28 -10.99 -6.37 -7.13
N LYS A 29 -10.95 -7.65 -7.54
CA LYS A 29 -11.25 -8.04 -8.93
C LYS A 29 -12.74 -7.97 -9.28
N ASN A 30 -13.62 -7.90 -8.28
CA ASN A 30 -15.06 -7.90 -8.49
C ASN A 30 -15.69 -6.69 -7.79
N SER A 31 -16.29 -5.80 -8.58
CA SER A 31 -16.90 -4.55 -8.09
C SER A 31 -18.01 -4.76 -7.07
N CYS A 32 -18.65 -5.93 -7.04
CA CYS A 32 -19.65 -6.28 -6.03
C CYS A 32 -19.11 -6.25 -4.58
N TYR A 33 -17.78 -6.36 -4.38
CA TYR A 33 -17.15 -6.28 -3.07
C TYR A 33 -16.65 -4.88 -2.69
N TYR A 34 -16.68 -3.90 -3.60
CA TYR A 34 -16.10 -2.58 -3.35
C TYR A 34 -16.72 -1.87 -2.14
N GLY A 35 -18.05 -1.91 -2.03
CA GLY A 35 -18.75 -1.33 -0.87
C GLY A 35 -18.35 -2.01 0.45
N TRP A 36 -18.11 -3.32 0.44
CA TRP A 36 -17.64 -4.04 1.63
C TRP A 36 -16.20 -3.66 1.99
N LEU A 37 -15.31 -3.59 0.98
CA LEU A 37 -13.90 -3.21 1.16
C LEU A 37 -13.77 -1.78 1.69
N GLN A 38 -14.53 -0.83 1.16
CA GLN A 38 -14.55 0.55 1.66
C GLN A 38 -15.07 0.62 3.10
N LYS A 39 -16.22 -0.01 3.37
CA LYS A 39 -16.85 -0.01 4.70
C LYS A 39 -15.93 -0.57 5.79
N HIS A 40 -15.15 -1.59 5.48
CA HIS A 40 -14.27 -2.28 6.43
C HIS A 40 -12.79 -1.93 6.24
N ARG A 41 -12.46 -0.88 5.48
CA ARG A 41 -11.07 -0.50 5.13
C ARG A 41 -10.17 -0.48 6.36
N SER A 42 -10.51 0.31 7.38
CA SER A 42 -9.66 0.48 8.56
C SER A 42 -9.44 -0.84 9.28
N GLU A 43 -10.51 -1.61 9.53
CA GLU A 43 -10.37 -2.91 10.19
C GLU A 43 -9.51 -3.90 9.39
N VAL A 44 -9.59 -3.87 8.06
CA VAL A 44 -8.79 -4.75 7.18
C VAL A 44 -7.33 -4.33 7.18
N LEU A 45 -7.04 -3.03 7.02
CA LEU A 45 -5.68 -2.51 7.04
C LEU A 45 -5.01 -2.76 8.38
N ASP A 46 -5.69 -2.45 9.49
CA ASP A 46 -5.18 -2.66 10.83
C ASP A 46 -4.90 -4.14 11.09
N ALA A 47 -5.81 -5.03 10.67
CA ALA A 47 -5.65 -6.46 10.86
C ALA A 47 -4.43 -7.03 10.13
N PHE A 48 -4.10 -6.53 8.93
CA PHE A 48 -2.96 -7.03 8.15
C PHE A 48 -1.69 -6.19 8.29
N SER A 49 -1.70 -5.10 9.07
CA SER A 49 -0.59 -4.16 9.21
C SER A 49 0.76 -4.83 9.52
N SER A 50 0.78 -5.82 10.42
CA SER A 50 1.99 -6.58 10.79
C SER A 50 2.65 -7.34 9.63
N CYS A 51 1.96 -7.50 8.49
CA CYS A 51 2.51 -8.12 7.29
C CYS A 51 3.61 -7.26 6.62
N SER A 52 3.63 -5.94 6.83
CA SER A 52 4.68 -5.05 6.28
C SER A 52 6.07 -5.39 6.81
N SER A 53 6.17 -5.63 8.12
CA SER A 53 7.43 -5.97 8.82
C SER A 53 7.68 -7.47 8.93
N SER A 54 6.86 -8.30 8.27
CA SER A 54 7.00 -9.76 8.33
C SER A 54 8.32 -10.23 7.68
N PRO A 55 9.04 -11.20 8.27
CA PRO A 55 10.20 -11.81 7.61
C PRO A 55 9.80 -12.63 6.37
N ASN A 56 8.51 -12.91 6.18
CA ASN A 56 8.02 -13.60 5.00
C ASN A 56 7.74 -12.60 3.87
N LYS A 57 8.63 -12.58 2.86
CA LYS A 57 8.50 -11.73 1.65
C LYS A 57 7.15 -11.87 0.94
N ASN A 58 6.50 -13.04 1.02
CA ASN A 58 5.17 -13.22 0.42
C ASN A 58 4.08 -12.44 1.17
N LEU A 59 4.21 -12.28 2.49
CA LEU A 59 3.29 -11.48 3.30
C LEU A 59 3.50 -9.98 3.02
N GLN A 60 4.76 -9.54 2.98
CA GLN A 60 5.12 -8.17 2.59
C GLN A 60 4.52 -7.82 1.22
N LEU A 61 4.76 -8.67 0.22
CA LEU A 61 4.25 -8.49 -1.13
C LEU A 61 2.73 -8.44 -1.18
N SER A 62 2.06 -9.33 -0.45
CA SER A 62 0.59 -9.37 -0.41
C SER A 62 0.00 -8.13 0.26
N TYR A 63 0.66 -7.60 1.30
CA TYR A 63 0.24 -6.38 1.98
C TYR A 63 0.47 -5.14 1.10
N SER A 64 1.64 -4.99 0.47
CA SER A 64 1.85 -3.90 -0.49
C SER A 64 0.86 -3.95 -1.66
N THR A 65 0.44 -5.15 -2.07
CA THR A 65 -0.60 -5.28 -3.10
C THR A 65 -1.98 -4.86 -2.58
N LEU A 66 -2.31 -5.19 -1.32
CA LEU A 66 -3.54 -4.74 -0.68
C LEU A 66 -3.58 -3.20 -0.60
N ILE A 67 -2.48 -2.57 -0.20
CA ILE A 67 -2.29 -1.11 -0.16
C ILE A 67 -2.51 -0.49 -1.54
N LEU A 68 -1.84 -1.01 -2.58
CA LEU A 68 -2.01 -0.53 -3.95
C LEU A 68 -3.46 -0.66 -4.45
N ASN A 69 -4.12 -1.78 -4.19
CA ASN A 69 -5.51 -1.98 -4.61
C ASN A 69 -6.46 -1.02 -3.89
N TYR A 70 -6.23 -0.74 -2.60
CA TYR A 70 -6.99 0.28 -1.88
C TYR A 70 -6.73 1.68 -2.43
N ALA A 71 -5.49 2.03 -2.79
CA ALA A 71 -5.20 3.32 -3.40
C ALA A 71 -6.07 3.55 -4.64
N VAL A 72 -6.12 2.58 -5.55
CA VAL A 72 -6.96 2.65 -6.77
C VAL A 72 -8.44 2.80 -6.42
N LEU A 73 -8.97 1.96 -5.52
CA LEU A 73 -10.39 1.99 -5.13
C LEU A 73 -10.79 3.33 -4.48
N LEU A 74 -9.91 3.91 -3.67
CA LEU A 74 -10.17 5.14 -2.92
C LEU A 74 -9.99 6.40 -3.78
N ILE A 75 -9.14 6.33 -4.81
CA ILE A 75 -9.06 7.35 -5.88
C ILE A 75 -10.37 7.40 -6.67
N GLU A 76 -10.91 6.25 -7.05
CA GLU A 76 -12.17 6.14 -7.80
C GLU A 76 -13.36 6.65 -6.98
N SER A 77 -13.44 6.24 -5.71
CA SER A 77 -14.53 6.64 -4.80
C SER A 77 -14.38 8.01 -4.16
N LYS A 78 -13.28 8.73 -4.45
CA LYS A 78 -12.96 10.06 -3.89
C LYS A 78 -13.00 10.10 -2.35
N ASP A 79 -12.63 8.99 -1.71
CA ASP A 79 -12.54 8.89 -0.27
C ASP A 79 -11.19 9.44 0.21
N GLN A 80 -11.17 10.73 0.54
CA GLN A 80 -9.96 11.42 0.96
C GLN A 80 -9.35 10.83 2.23
N GLU A 81 -10.17 10.54 3.25
CA GLU A 81 -9.69 9.99 4.54
C GLU A 81 -9.02 8.62 4.33
N GLY A 82 -9.62 7.77 3.49
CA GLY A 82 -9.01 6.50 3.13
C GLY A 82 -7.71 6.66 2.36
N GLN A 83 -7.64 7.61 1.44
CA GLN A 83 -6.41 7.90 0.72
C GLN A 83 -5.29 8.35 1.67
N TYR A 84 -5.59 9.12 2.71
CA TYR A 84 -4.61 9.48 3.75
C TYR A 84 -4.08 8.24 4.47
N GLN A 85 -4.98 7.36 4.92
CA GLN A 85 -4.60 6.13 5.63
C GLN A 85 -3.69 5.24 4.78
N VAL A 86 -4.04 5.05 3.50
CA VAL A 86 -3.27 4.23 2.55
C VAL A 86 -1.94 4.89 2.20
N LEU A 87 -1.92 6.22 2.05
CA LEU A 87 -0.69 6.98 1.81
C LEU A 87 0.31 6.76 2.96
N SER A 88 -0.13 6.93 4.21
CA SER A 88 0.74 6.72 5.38
C SER A 88 1.31 5.30 5.43
N ALA A 89 0.48 4.28 5.22
CA ALA A 89 0.94 2.88 5.19
C ALA A 89 1.90 2.60 4.01
N ALA A 90 1.68 3.22 2.85
CA ALA A 90 2.55 3.05 1.69
C ALA A 90 3.93 3.71 1.90
N LEU A 91 3.96 4.89 2.52
CA LEU A 91 5.20 5.60 2.85
C LEU A 91 6.05 4.82 3.86
N GLU A 92 5.42 4.25 4.90
CA GLU A 92 6.09 3.39 5.88
C GLU A 92 6.81 2.19 5.22
N ILE A 93 6.14 1.52 4.28
CA ILE A 93 6.74 0.41 3.51
C ILE A 93 7.88 0.91 2.61
N ALA A 94 7.74 2.09 2.00
CA ALA A 94 8.73 2.63 1.08
C ALA A 94 10.03 3.05 1.79
N GLU A 95 9.91 3.60 2.99
CA GLU A 95 11.02 4.06 3.82
C GLU A 95 11.81 2.88 4.44
N GLU A 96 11.12 1.77 4.78
CA GLU A 96 11.75 0.61 5.40
C GLU A 96 12.86 -0.01 4.52
N GLY A 97 14.09 -0.06 5.05
CA GLY A 97 15.29 -0.42 4.30
C GLY A 97 15.35 -1.89 3.87
N ASN A 98 14.71 -2.78 4.64
CA ASN A 98 14.80 -4.23 4.45
C ASN A 98 13.60 -4.85 3.71
N VAL A 99 12.74 -4.04 3.10
CA VAL A 99 11.58 -4.53 2.32
C VAL A 99 12.04 -5.11 0.99
N GLU A 100 11.43 -6.23 0.61
CA GLU A 100 11.62 -6.86 -0.69
C GLU A 100 11.27 -5.90 -1.85
N VAL A 101 12.02 -5.98 -2.95
CA VAL A 101 12.00 -4.99 -4.04
C VAL A 101 10.60 -4.84 -4.68
N ASP A 102 9.89 -5.94 -4.98
CA ASP A 102 8.52 -5.88 -5.52
C ASP A 102 7.53 -5.26 -4.52
N SER A 103 7.69 -5.56 -3.24
CA SER A 103 6.85 -5.02 -2.16
C SER A 103 7.04 -3.52 -2.03
N LYS A 104 8.30 -3.03 -2.09
CA LYS A 104 8.64 -1.61 -2.09
C LYS A 104 8.15 -0.91 -3.37
N PHE A 105 8.32 -1.55 -4.52
CA PHE A 105 7.83 -1.03 -5.80
C PHE A 105 6.32 -0.80 -5.77
N ARG A 106 5.52 -1.78 -5.31
CA ARG A 106 4.05 -1.63 -5.21
C ARG A 106 3.63 -0.51 -4.27
N ALA A 107 4.34 -0.32 -3.17
CA ALA A 107 4.08 0.79 -2.25
C ALA A 107 4.36 2.15 -2.91
N LEU A 108 5.48 2.28 -3.63
CA LEU A 108 5.81 3.50 -4.37
C LEU A 108 4.82 3.78 -5.50
N VAL A 109 4.35 2.75 -6.21
CA VAL A 109 3.27 2.90 -7.20
C VAL A 109 2.00 3.42 -6.53
N ALA A 110 1.62 2.89 -5.35
CA ALA A 110 0.47 3.38 -4.61
C ALA A 110 0.62 4.87 -4.22
N VAL A 111 1.80 5.28 -3.73
CA VAL A 111 2.12 6.68 -3.44
C VAL A 111 1.99 7.55 -4.69
N GLY A 112 2.62 7.15 -5.79
CA GLY A 112 2.56 7.87 -7.07
C GLY A 112 1.13 8.03 -7.60
N SER A 113 0.32 6.97 -7.57
CA SER A 113 -1.09 7.01 -7.96
C SER A 113 -1.91 7.97 -7.09
N LEU A 114 -1.71 7.92 -5.77
CA LEU A 114 -2.39 8.82 -4.82
C LEU A 114 -1.99 10.29 -5.01
N MET A 115 -0.74 10.56 -5.40
CA MET A 115 -0.28 11.90 -5.71
C MET A 115 -0.78 12.42 -7.06
N LEU A 116 -0.91 11.54 -8.06
CA LEU A 116 -1.29 11.91 -9.42
C LEU A 116 -2.79 12.11 -9.57
N GLU A 117 -3.60 11.16 -9.09
CA GLU A 117 -5.05 11.13 -9.31
C GLU A 117 -5.87 11.26 -8.02
N GLY A 118 -5.20 11.16 -6.87
CA GLY A 118 -5.81 11.29 -5.55
C GLY A 118 -5.94 12.74 -5.08
N LEU A 119 -6.49 12.87 -3.87
CA LEU A 119 -6.77 14.11 -3.15
C LEU A 119 -5.70 14.41 -2.09
N VAL A 120 -4.66 13.59 -1.99
CA VAL A 120 -3.68 13.60 -0.90
C VAL A 120 -2.27 14.00 -1.33
N LYS A 121 -2.12 14.60 -2.53
CA LYS A 121 -0.82 15.08 -3.04
C LYS A 121 -0.12 16.02 -2.06
N LYS A 122 -0.84 17.01 -1.52
CA LYS A 122 -0.27 17.96 -0.56
C LYS A 122 0.25 17.26 0.69
N ALA A 123 -0.52 16.30 1.21
CA ALA A 123 -0.12 15.50 2.35
C ALA A 123 1.14 14.68 2.09
N ALA A 124 1.26 14.08 0.90
CA ALA A 124 2.47 13.35 0.53
C ALA A 124 3.70 14.26 0.53
N LEU A 125 3.57 15.50 0.05
CA LEU A 125 4.63 16.50 0.12
C LEU A 125 4.97 16.90 1.56
N ASP A 126 3.96 17.08 2.41
CA ASP A 126 4.14 17.39 3.84
C ASP A 126 4.82 16.24 4.60
N PHE A 127 4.64 14.98 4.15
CA PHE A 127 5.36 13.80 4.64
C PHE A 127 6.74 13.59 4.00
N ASP A 128 7.27 14.59 3.29
CA ASP A 128 8.58 14.53 2.62
C ASP A 128 8.74 13.35 1.65
N VAL A 129 7.70 13.02 0.88
CA VAL A 129 7.75 11.98 -0.16
C VAL A 129 8.91 12.16 -1.16
N LEU A 130 9.42 13.40 -1.30
CA LEU A 130 10.55 13.72 -2.17
C LEU A 130 11.86 13.07 -1.71
N SER A 131 12.10 12.89 -0.41
CA SER A 131 13.30 12.18 0.06
C SER A 131 13.22 10.70 -0.26
N ILE A 132 12.04 10.09 -0.05
CA ILE A 132 11.74 8.70 -0.41
C ILE A 132 11.90 8.49 -1.93
N ALA A 133 11.36 9.41 -2.75
CA ALA A 133 11.48 9.34 -4.20
C ALA A 133 12.93 9.42 -4.69
N LYS A 134 13.75 10.32 -4.10
CA LYS A 134 15.19 10.41 -4.38
C LYS A 134 15.95 9.14 -4.01
N ALA A 135 15.63 8.55 -2.85
CA ALA A 135 16.23 7.29 -2.41
C ALA A 135 15.87 6.14 -3.36
N ALA A 136 14.60 6.05 -3.78
CA ALA A 136 14.15 5.07 -4.77
C ALA A 136 14.84 5.27 -6.12
N LYS A 137 14.96 6.52 -6.59
CA LYS A 137 15.66 6.92 -7.82
C LYS A 137 17.14 6.51 -7.84
N ALA A 138 17.80 6.54 -6.69
CA ALA A 138 19.20 6.13 -6.53
C ALA A 138 19.38 4.59 -6.43
N SER A 139 18.29 3.82 -6.43
CA SER A 139 18.35 2.36 -6.37
C SER A 139 18.99 1.77 -7.63
N LYS A 140 19.67 0.63 -7.46
CA LYS A 140 20.20 -0.17 -8.58
C LYS A 140 19.10 -0.94 -9.32
N GLU A 141 17.93 -1.09 -8.70
CA GLU A 141 16.78 -1.77 -9.28
C GLU A 141 16.05 -0.82 -10.22
N ALA A 142 16.11 -1.08 -11.52
CA ALA A 142 15.61 -0.18 -12.56
C ALA A 142 14.16 0.29 -12.33
N LYS A 143 13.27 -0.63 -11.92
CA LYS A 143 11.86 -0.31 -11.62
C LYS A 143 11.69 0.64 -10.43
N LEU A 144 12.56 0.55 -9.42
CA LEU A 144 12.55 1.47 -8.27
C LEU A 144 13.11 2.83 -8.68
N ALA A 145 14.13 2.83 -9.54
CA ALA A 145 14.73 4.06 -10.04
C ALA A 145 13.73 4.87 -10.91
N GLU A 146 13.00 4.18 -11.78
CA GLU A 146 11.97 4.74 -12.65
C GLU A 146 10.81 5.33 -11.84
N ILE A 147 10.18 4.54 -10.96
CA ILE A 147 9.05 5.03 -10.15
C ILE A 147 9.45 6.19 -9.23
N GLY A 148 10.69 6.20 -8.70
CA GLY A 148 11.21 7.33 -7.94
C GLY A 148 11.30 8.61 -8.78
N SER A 149 11.72 8.49 -10.04
CA SER A 149 11.73 9.62 -10.98
C SER A 149 10.32 10.10 -11.32
N ASP A 150 9.37 9.19 -11.51
CA ASP A 150 7.98 9.53 -11.80
C ASP A 150 7.33 10.29 -10.63
N ILE A 151 7.55 9.85 -9.39
CA ILE A 151 7.04 10.54 -8.20
C ILE A 151 7.65 11.96 -8.10
N GLU A 152 8.94 12.15 -8.40
CA GLU A 152 9.55 13.48 -8.46
C GLU A 152 8.91 14.39 -9.52
N LEU A 153 8.51 13.82 -10.67
CA LEU A 153 7.83 14.57 -11.73
C LEU A 153 6.41 14.96 -11.31
N VAL A 154 5.65 14.03 -10.73
CA VAL A 154 4.30 14.30 -10.20
C VAL A 154 4.34 15.38 -9.12
N ALA A 155 5.34 15.34 -8.24
CA ALA A 155 5.52 16.36 -7.20
C ALA A 155 5.73 17.79 -7.73
N LYS A 156 6.31 17.93 -8.93
CA LYS A 156 6.59 19.23 -9.58
C LYS A 156 5.42 19.77 -10.41
N GLN A 157 4.46 18.93 -10.77
CA GLN A 157 3.27 19.37 -11.50
C GLN A 157 2.41 20.24 -10.57
N SER A 158 2.05 21.45 -11.03
CA SER A 158 1.21 22.39 -10.28
C SER A 158 -0.26 21.99 -10.30
#